data_AF-A0A183NDN1-F1
#
_entry.id   AF-A0A183NDN1-F1
#
_cell.length_a   1.000
_cell.length_b   1.000
_cell.length_c   1.000
_cell.angle_alpha   90.00
_cell.angle_beta   90.00
_cell.angle_gamma   90.00
#
_symmetry.space_group_name_H-M   'P 1'
#
loop_
_entity.id
_entity.type
_entity.pdbx_description
1 polymer ?
#
loop_
_entity_poly.entity_id
_entity_poly.type
_entity_poly.pdbx_seq_one_letter_code
_entity_poly.pdbx_strand_id
1 'polypeptide(L)'
;VRCCSNVVLTYSCFHTRKTTVIYHYYYYCYYFIGTDITNDEEVAIKLECVKAKHPQLQIEAKIYKLMQGGVGIPCLKWSGTEGDYNVLVIQLLGPSLEDLFNFCGRRFKLKTVLLLADQTITRVEYIQNKNFIHR
;
A
#
# COMPACT_ATOMS: atom_id res chain seq x y z
N VAL A 1 4.73 -10.19 25.35
CA VAL A 1 4.01 -10.64 24.13
C VAL A 1 2.53 -10.33 24.33
N ARG A 2 2.07 -9.13 23.92
CA ARG A 2 0.64 -8.77 23.88
C ARG A 2 0.38 -8.22 22.47
N CYS A 3 0.17 -9.12 21.52
CA CYS A 3 -0.35 -8.75 20.22
C CYS A 3 -1.82 -9.20 20.14
N CYS A 4 -2.64 -8.33 19.56
CA CYS A 4 -3.97 -8.63 19.04
C CYS A 4 -5.10 -8.80 20.06
N SER A 5 -5.59 -7.68 20.60
CA SER A 5 -7.00 -7.55 20.98
C SER A 5 -7.42 -6.10 20.77
N ASN A 6 -8.20 -5.83 19.72
CA ASN A 6 -8.93 -4.58 19.46
C ASN A 6 -8.19 -3.28 19.82
N VAL A 7 -7.03 -3.03 19.18
CA VAL A 7 -6.37 -1.73 19.33
C VAL A 7 -7.02 -0.75 18.35
N VAL A 8 -7.91 0.09 18.85
CA VAL A 8 -8.24 1.36 18.21
C VAL A 8 -6.96 2.21 18.28
N LEU A 9 -6.10 2.09 17.27
CA LEU A 9 -4.99 3.01 17.12
C LEU A 9 -5.55 4.30 16.53
N THR A 10 -6.03 5.18 17.40
CA THR A 10 -6.13 6.61 17.07
C THR A 10 -4.70 7.11 16.90
N TYR A 11 -4.21 7.11 15.66
CA TYR A 11 -2.99 7.85 15.36
C TYR A 11 -3.32 9.32 15.58
N SER A 12 -2.58 9.97 16.48
CA SER A 12 -2.85 11.33 16.97
C SER A 12 -3.07 12.34 15.84
N CYS A 13 -2.50 12.07 14.67
CA CYS A 13 -2.61 12.90 13.47
C CYS A 13 -3.52 12.32 12.36
N PHE A 14 -3.93 11.05 12.42
CA PHE A 14 -4.77 10.40 11.40
C PHE A 14 -5.85 9.52 12.04
N HIS A 15 -7.07 10.04 12.02
CA HIS A 15 -8.22 9.47 12.69
C HIS A 15 -8.70 8.17 11.99
N THR A 16 -8.07 7.02 12.28
CA THR A 16 -8.44 5.71 11.68
C THR A 16 -8.84 4.67 12.71
N ARG A 17 -9.82 3.82 12.36
CA ARG A 17 -10.16 2.60 13.11
C ARG A 17 -9.52 1.40 12.39
N LYS A 18 -8.67 0.64 13.07
CA LYS A 18 -8.06 -0.58 12.51
C LYS A 18 -9.02 -1.76 12.65
N THR A 19 -9.19 -2.54 11.59
CA THR A 19 -10.22 -3.59 11.59
C THR A 19 -9.64 -4.99 11.32
N THR A 20 -8.53 -5.16 10.60
CA THR A 20 -7.96 -6.51 10.32
C THR A 20 -6.47 -6.48 9.90
N VAL A 21 -5.67 -7.47 10.34
CA VAL A 21 -4.31 -7.75 9.82
C VAL A 21 -4.45 -8.52 8.51
N ILE A 22 -3.82 -8.07 7.42
CA ILE A 22 -3.94 -8.75 6.12
C ILE A 22 -2.74 -9.66 5.83
N TYR A 23 -1.50 -9.20 6.07
CA TYR A 23 -0.31 -9.95 5.65
C TYR A 23 0.92 -9.67 6.54
N HIS A 24 1.78 -10.69 6.69
CA HIS A 24 3.11 -10.60 7.31
C HIS A 24 4.16 -11.00 6.27
N TYR A 25 4.58 -10.06 5.41
CA TYR A 25 5.66 -10.30 4.45
C TYR A 25 6.95 -9.63 4.94
N TYR A 26 8.04 -10.42 4.95
CA TYR A 26 9.42 -10.01 5.24
C TYR A 26 9.69 -9.39 6.62
N TYR A 27 9.41 -10.09 7.74
CA TYR A 27 9.96 -9.86 9.11
C TYR A 27 10.05 -8.43 9.71
N TYR A 28 9.65 -7.36 9.00
CA TYR A 28 9.95 -5.96 9.34
C TYR A 28 8.80 -5.01 9.01
N CYS A 29 7.79 -5.43 8.24
CA CYS A 29 6.66 -4.60 7.84
C CYS A 29 5.30 -5.34 7.96
N TYR A 30 4.29 -4.64 8.47
CA TYR A 30 2.93 -5.16 8.68
C TYR A 30 1.91 -4.41 7.83
N TYR A 31 0.94 -5.13 7.28
CA TYR A 31 -0.15 -4.57 6.47
C TYR A 31 -1.52 -4.80 7.13
N PHE A 32 -2.34 -3.76 7.15
CA PHE A 32 -3.68 -3.77 7.75
C PHE A 32 -4.69 -3.09 6.82
N ILE A 33 -5.96 -3.50 6.92
CA ILE A 33 -7.09 -2.68 6.48
C ILE A 33 -7.54 -1.85 7.68
N GLY A 34 -7.78 -0.58 7.43
CA GLY A 34 -8.47 0.31 8.35
C GLY A 34 -9.57 1.09 7.65
N THR A 35 -10.32 1.84 8.44
CA THR A 35 -11.35 2.75 7.97
C THR A 35 -11.03 4.14 8.48
N ASP A 36 -11.01 5.13 7.59
CA ASP A 36 -10.90 6.55 7.95
C ASP A 36 -12.20 6.99 8.62
N ILE A 37 -12.13 7.48 9.86
CA ILE A 37 -13.34 7.78 10.63
C ILE A 37 -14.01 9.09 10.19
N THR A 38 -13.34 9.91 9.38
CA THR A 38 -13.88 11.20 8.93
C THR A 38 -14.85 11.04 7.78
N ASN A 39 -14.62 10.04 6.92
CA ASN A 39 -15.39 9.81 5.69
C ASN A 39 -15.83 8.35 5.49
N ASP A 40 -15.53 7.46 6.45
CA ASP A 40 -15.83 6.01 6.43
C ASP A 40 -15.18 5.24 5.26
N GLU A 41 -14.11 5.79 4.68
CA GLU A 41 -13.40 5.18 3.54
C GLU A 41 -12.43 4.08 4.00
N GLU A 42 -12.43 2.93 3.33
CA GLU A 42 -11.44 1.89 3.58
C GLU A 42 -10.05 2.26 3.05
N VAL A 43 -9.03 1.99 3.86
CA VAL A 43 -7.63 2.34 3.59
C VAL A 43 -6.70 1.17 3.88
N ALA A 44 -5.58 1.12 3.15
CA ALA A 44 -4.48 0.21 3.45
C ALA A 44 -3.44 0.92 4.33
N ILE A 45 -3.07 0.29 5.44
CA ILE A 45 -2.11 0.80 6.42
C ILE A 45 -0.89 -0.11 6.43
N LYS A 46 0.27 0.45 6.09
CA LYS A 46 1.57 -0.21 6.16
C LYS A 46 2.35 0.33 7.36
N LEU A 47 2.91 -0.56 8.16
CA LEU A 47 3.68 -0.22 9.37
C LEU A 47 5.08 -0.82 9.28
N GLU A 48 6.09 -0.05 9.64
CA GLU A 48 7.48 -0.49 9.71
C GLU A 48 8.06 -0.05 11.05
N CYS A 49 8.79 -0.93 11.74
CA CYS A 49 9.44 -0.52 13.00
C CYS A 49 10.49 0.57 12.71
N VAL A 50 10.53 1.63 13.52
CA VAL A 50 11.56 2.68 13.38
C VAL A 50 12.99 2.15 13.56
N LYS A 51 13.15 0.99 14.21
CA LYS A 51 14.41 0.29 14.44
C LYS A 51 14.73 -0.76 13.36
N ALA A 52 13.96 -0.81 12.27
CA ALA A 52 14.21 -1.74 11.18
C ALA A 52 15.64 -1.57 10.64
N LYS A 53 16.32 -2.68 10.39
CA LYS A 53 17.72 -2.68 9.90
C LYS A 53 17.85 -2.00 8.54
N HIS A 54 16.79 -2.09 7.72
CA HIS A 54 16.73 -1.54 6.38
C HIS A 54 15.39 -0.80 6.21
N PRO A 55 15.25 0.44 6.70
CA PRO A 55 13.99 1.18 6.64
C PRO A 55 13.70 1.59 5.19
N GLN A 56 12.50 1.27 4.71
CA GLN A 56 12.08 1.54 3.33
C GLN A 56 10.80 2.39 3.28
N LEU A 57 9.99 2.37 4.34
CA LEU A 57 8.63 2.92 4.29
C LEU A 57 8.60 4.43 4.06
N GLN A 58 9.56 5.17 4.63
CA GLN A 58 9.68 6.61 4.42
C GLN A 58 10.08 6.98 2.98
N ILE A 59 10.90 6.14 2.33
CA ILE A 59 11.29 6.33 0.93
C ILE A 59 10.08 6.08 0.04
N GLU A 60 9.35 5.00 0.30
CA GLU A 60 8.11 4.67 -0.39
C GLU A 60 7.07 5.79 -0.26
N ALA A 61 6.86 6.35 0.94
CA ALA A 61 5.95 7.48 1.15
C ALA A 61 6.36 8.72 0.32
N LYS A 62 7.66 9.02 0.23
CA LYS A 62 8.17 10.11 -0.63
C LYS A 62 7.90 9.85 -2.10
N ILE A 63 8.08 8.61 -2.57
CA ILE A 63 7.79 8.23 -3.96
C ILE A 63 6.29 8.41 -4.25
N TYR A 64 5.40 7.90 -3.39
CA TYR A 64 3.96 8.11 -3.56
C TYR A 64 3.59 9.60 -3.64
N LYS A 65 4.18 10.44 -2.77
CA LYS A 65 3.95 11.89 -2.79
C LYS A 65 4.39 12.53 -4.11
N LEU A 66 5.53 12.13 -4.68
CA LEU A 66 6.03 12.64 -5.97
C LEU A 66 5.20 12.16 -7.16
N MET A 67 4.61 10.96 -7.05
CA MET A 67 3.85 10.31 -8.11
C MET A 67 2.36 10.65 -8.10
N GLN A 68 1.87 11.37 -7.07
CA GLN A 68 0.46 11.77 -6.97
C GLN A 68 -0.06 12.44 -8.24
N GLY A 69 -1.32 12.17 -8.56
CA GLY A 69 -2.00 12.64 -9.78
C GLY A 69 -1.84 11.71 -10.98
N GLY A 70 -1.00 10.67 -10.90
CA GLY A 70 -0.86 9.66 -11.94
C GLY A 70 -2.01 8.67 -11.96
N VAL A 71 -2.49 8.30 -13.15
CA VAL A 71 -3.52 7.27 -13.32
C VAL A 71 -2.98 5.92 -12.85
N GLY A 72 -3.71 5.26 -11.96
CA GLY A 72 -3.31 3.97 -11.39
C GLY A 72 -2.23 4.06 -10.30
N ILE A 73 -1.83 5.26 -9.89
CA ILE A 73 -0.99 5.47 -8.70
C ILE A 73 -1.91 5.59 -7.48
N PRO A 74 -1.73 4.74 -6.43
CA PRO A 74 -2.49 4.83 -5.19
C PRO A 74 -2.40 6.21 -4.54
N CYS A 75 -3.54 6.73 -4.08
CA CYS A 75 -3.56 7.99 -3.36
C CYS A 75 -2.90 7.82 -1.98
N LEU A 76 -1.86 8.61 -1.71
CA LEU A 76 -1.30 8.77 -0.37
C LEU A 76 -2.26 9.60 0.49
N LYS A 77 -2.84 8.97 1.52
CA LYS A 77 -3.75 9.62 2.48
C LYS A 77 -2.95 10.26 3.61
N TRP A 78 -1.99 9.51 4.16
CA TRP A 78 -1.15 9.98 5.26
C TRP A 78 0.16 9.21 5.35
N SER A 79 1.19 9.84 5.89
CA SER A 79 2.44 9.16 6.27
C SER A 79 3.09 9.89 7.43
N GLY A 80 3.62 9.15 8.40
CA GLY A 80 4.29 9.72 9.56
C GLY A 80 4.89 8.66 10.47
N THR A 81 5.31 9.09 11.66
CA THR A 81 5.85 8.21 12.70
C THR A 81 4.94 8.30 13.91
N GLU A 82 4.50 7.16 14.42
CA GLU A 82 3.59 7.04 15.56
C GLU A 82 4.14 5.96 16.50
N GLY A 83 4.59 6.40 17.68
CA GLY A 83 5.32 5.55 18.62
C GLY A 83 6.58 4.94 17.98
N ASP A 84 6.74 3.62 18.11
CA ASP A 84 7.89 2.87 17.57
C ASP A 84 7.72 2.46 16.09
N TYR A 85 6.76 3.04 15.37
CA TYR A 85 6.45 2.66 13.99
C TYR A 85 6.41 3.86 13.04
N ASN A 86 7.03 3.70 11.88
CA ASN A 86 6.67 4.45 10.69
C ASN A 86 5.37 3.89 10.13
N VAL A 87 4.50 4.77 9.66
CA VAL A 87 3.15 4.47 9.19
C VAL A 87 2.96 5.12 7.83
N LEU A 88 2.39 4.35 6.90
CA LEU A 88 1.98 4.79 5.58
C LEU A 88 0.53 4.36 5.38
N VAL A 89 -0.33 5.33 5.08
CA VAL A 89 -1.74 5.10 4.78
C VAL A 89 -2.01 5.50 3.34
N ILE A 90 -2.46 4.54 2.54
CA ILE A 90 -2.79 4.71 1.13
C ILE A 90 -4.20 4.21 0.86
N GLN A 91 -4.73 4.56 -0.31
CA GLN A 91 -5.95 3.98 -0.84
C GLN A 91 -5.88 2.43 -0.81
N LEU A 92 -6.94 1.79 -0.32
CA LEU A 92 -7.07 0.34 -0.40
C LEU A 92 -7.22 -0.09 -1.86
N LEU A 93 -6.39 -1.05 -2.28
CA LEU A 93 -6.46 -1.64 -3.63
C LEU A 93 -7.11 -3.02 -3.58
N GLY A 94 -7.62 -3.45 -4.72
CA GLY A 94 -8.13 -4.80 -4.92
C GLY A 94 -7.03 -5.88 -4.93
N PRO A 95 -7.40 -7.13 -5.28
CA PRO A 95 -6.45 -8.24 -5.33
C PRO A 95 -5.31 -7.97 -6.32
N SER A 96 -4.14 -8.53 -6.02
CA SER A 96 -2.97 -8.40 -6.90
C SER A 96 -3.17 -9.18 -8.21
N LEU A 97 -2.34 -8.87 -9.23
CA LEU A 97 -2.34 -9.65 -10.46
C LEU A 97 -1.96 -11.12 -10.22
N GLU A 98 -1.12 -11.42 -9.23
CA GLU A 98 -0.78 -12.80 -8.86
C GLU A 98 -1.97 -13.52 -8.25
N ASP A 99 -2.75 -12.85 -7.39
CA ASP A 99 -3.99 -13.42 -6.83
C ASP A 99 -5.00 -13.73 -7.95
N LEU A 100 -5.18 -12.79 -8.88
CA LEU A 100 -6.05 -12.98 -10.05
C LEU A 100 -5.53 -14.07 -10.99
N PHE A 101 -4.21 -14.18 -11.13
CA PHE A 101 -3.57 -15.20 -11.97
C PHE A 101 -3.80 -16.59 -11.38
N ASN A 102 -3.64 -16.75 -10.08
CA ASN A 102 -3.93 -17.99 -9.37
C ASN A 102 -5.42 -18.33 -9.40
N PHE A 103 -6.31 -17.33 -9.24
CA PHE A 103 -7.75 -17.50 -9.39
C PHE A 103 -8.14 -18.04 -10.78
N CYS A 104 -7.43 -17.61 -11.84
CA CYS A 104 -7.65 -18.08 -13.21
C CYS A 104 -6.96 -19.43 -13.53
N GLY A 105 -6.45 -20.16 -12.53
CA GLY A 105 -5.71 -21.41 -12.77
C GLY A 105 -4.36 -21.18 -13.45
N ARG A 106 -3.68 -20.07 -13.10
CA ARG A 106 -2.36 -19.68 -13.61
C ARG A 106 -2.31 -19.52 -15.13
N ARG A 107 -3.43 -19.07 -15.71
CA ARG A 107 -3.51 -18.77 -17.14
C ARG A 107 -4.50 -17.65 -17.44
N PHE A 108 -4.00 -16.55 -17.98
CA PHE A 108 -4.84 -15.50 -18.55
C PHE A 108 -5.16 -15.77 -20.01
N LYS A 109 -6.32 -15.29 -20.47
CA LYS A 109 -6.67 -15.27 -21.90
C LYS A 109 -5.88 -14.16 -22.60
N LEU A 110 -5.63 -14.31 -23.90
CA LEU A 110 -4.90 -13.31 -24.70
C LEU A 110 -5.47 -11.90 -24.55
N LYS A 111 -6.80 -11.75 -24.62
CA LYS A 111 -7.48 -10.46 -24.41
C LYS A 111 -7.10 -9.80 -23.08
N THR A 112 -7.05 -10.56 -21.98
CA THR A 112 -6.67 -10.06 -20.65
C THR A 112 -5.20 -9.64 -20.63
N VAL A 113 -4.32 -10.45 -21.21
CA VAL A 113 -2.88 -10.11 -21.28
C VAL A 113 -2.66 -8.81 -22.06
N LEU A 114 -3.33 -8.62 -23.19
CA LEU A 114 -3.21 -7.40 -23.99
C LEU A 114 -3.72 -6.16 -23.24
N LEU A 115 -4.87 -6.27 -22.56
CA LEU A 115 -5.39 -5.16 -21.73
C LEU A 115 -4.45 -4.82 -20.55
N LEU A 116 -3.85 -5.83 -19.93
CA LEU A 116 -2.86 -5.61 -18.86
C LEU A 116 -1.58 -4.98 -19.40
N ALA A 117 -1.10 -5.43 -20.57
CA ALA A 117 0.11 -4.89 -21.20
C ALA A 117 -0.07 -3.39 -21.53
N ASP A 118 -1.19 -3.03 -22.16
CA ASP A 118 -1.54 -1.66 -22.51
C ASP A 118 -1.49 -0.73 -21.27
N GLN A 119 -2.21 -1.10 -20.20
CA GLN A 119 -2.20 -0.33 -18.96
C GLN A 119 -0.82 -0.29 -18.27
N THR A 120 -0.05 -1.38 -18.33
CA THR A 120 1.25 -1.47 -17.66
C THR A 120 2.28 -0.59 -18.36
N ILE A 121 2.28 -0.54 -19.69
CA ILE A 121 3.15 0.33 -20.47
C ILE A 121 2.89 1.79 -20.09
N THR A 122 1.62 2.23 -20.10
CA THR A 122 1.28 3.61 -19.71
C THR A 122 1.72 3.96 -18.29
N ARG A 123 1.62 3.02 -17.34
CA ARG A 123 2.11 3.22 -15.96
C ARG A 123 3.62 3.35 -15.89
N VAL A 124 4.36 2.52 -16.63
CA VAL A 124 5.82 2.57 -16.69
C VAL A 124 6.29 3.88 -17.33
N GLU A 125 5.67 4.30 -18.43
CA GLU A 125 5.96 5.58 -19.08
C GLU A 125 5.74 6.76 -18.13
N TYR A 126 4.65 6.75 -17.36
CA TYR A 126 4.39 7.79 -16.35
C TYR A 126 5.50 7.86 -15.29
N ILE A 127 5.93 6.70 -14.76
CA ILE A 127 7.01 6.61 -13.76
C ILE A 127 8.34 7.12 -14.35
N GLN A 128 8.65 6.74 -15.60
CA GLN A 128 9.85 7.17 -16.31
C GLN A 128 9.85 8.68 -16.58
N ASN A 129 8.70 9.26 -16.95
CA ASN A 129 8.54 10.70 -17.15
C ASN A 129 8.75 11.51 -15.86
N LYS A 130 8.66 10.86 -14.69
CA LYS A 130 8.99 11.44 -13.38
C LYS A 130 10.47 11.24 -12.99
N ASN A 131 11.30 10.70 -13.88
CA ASN A 131 12.71 10.33 -13.68
C ASN A 131 12.92 9.18 -12.68
N PHE A 132 11.96 8.25 -12.58
CA PHE A 132 12.10 7.05 -11.77
C PHE A 132 12.15 5.80 -12.63
N ILE A 133 12.86 4.78 -12.13
CA ILE A 133 12.88 3.45 -12.72
C ILE A 133 12.36 2.49 -11.65
N HIS A 134 11.24 1.84 -11.94
CA HIS A 134 10.74 0.74 -11.12
C HIS A 134 11.66 -0.48 -11.33
N ARG A 135 12.21 -1.05 -10.26
CA ARG A 135 13.13 -2.20 -10.27
C ARG A 135 12.57 -3.35 -9.46
#